data_AF-A0A4D4N9I0-F1
#
_entry.id   AF-A0A4D4N9I0-F1
#
_cell.length_a   1.000
_cell.length_b   1.000
_cell.length_c   1.000
_cell.angle_alpha   90.00
_cell.angle_beta   90.00
_cell.angle_gamma   90.00
#
_symmetry.space_group_name_H-M   'P 1'
#
loop_
_entity.id
_entity.type
_entity.pdbx_description
1 polymer ?
#
loop_
_entity_poly.entity_id
_entity_poly.type
_entity_poly.pdbx_seq_one_letter_code
_entity_poly.pdbx_strand_id
1 'polypeptide(L)'
;MDRPLTIEEITGHRTVVIEGGDGVGKSTLAKLLVAQHGFISVHSPRTPDHQDLVSRYRELLARPGRLVLDRSFLSELVYGPLYRGHSRLA
;
A
#
# COMPACT_ATOMS: atom_id res chain seq x y z
N MET A 1 -22.64 -8.81 1.20
CA MET A 1 -21.74 -7.67 1.43
C MET A 1 -21.03 -7.95 2.74
N ASP A 2 -19.72 -8.06 2.72
CA ASP A 2 -18.94 -8.28 3.94
C ASP A 2 -18.99 -7.04 4.83
N ARG A 3 -19.00 -7.25 6.15
CA ARG A 3 -18.94 -6.16 7.14
C ARG A 3 -17.62 -5.39 6.97
N PRO A 4 -17.62 -4.05 7.09
CA PRO A 4 -16.38 -3.28 7.14
C PRO A 4 -15.51 -3.70 8.34
N LEU A 5 -14.20 -3.78 8.11
CA LEU A 5 -13.20 -4.02 9.16
C LEU A 5 -13.14 -2.84 10.14
N THR A 6 -12.98 -3.12 11.43
CA THR A 6 -12.71 -2.09 12.44
C THR A 6 -11.23 -1.68 12.44
N ILE A 7 -10.92 -0.56 13.08
CA ILE A 7 -9.54 -0.10 13.25
C ILE A 7 -8.74 -1.08 14.13
N GLU A 8 -9.36 -1.68 15.13
CA GLU A 8 -8.75 -2.71 15.98
C GLU A 8 -8.35 -3.94 15.15
N GLU A 9 -9.23 -4.41 14.27
CA GLU A 9 -8.95 -5.53 13.37
C GLU A 9 -7.77 -5.21 12.44
N ILE A 10 -7.73 -4.01 11.86
CA ILE A 10 -6.63 -3.54 11.01
C ILE A 10 -5.32 -3.48 11.80
N THR A 11 -5.36 -2.91 13.00
CA THR A 11 -4.17 -2.70 13.85
C THR A 11 -3.66 -3.98 14.49
N GLY A 12 -4.37 -5.10 14.36
CA GLY A 12 -3.85 -6.45 14.64
C GLY A 12 -2.74 -6.90 13.68
N HIS A 13 -2.54 -6.19 12.56
CA HIS A 13 -1.58 -6.55 11.53
C HIS A 13 -0.32 -5.68 11.62
N ARG A 14 0.86 -6.30 11.42
CA ARG A 14 2.12 -5.55 11.30
C ARG A 14 2.15 -4.68 10.03
N THR A 15 1.62 -5.19 8.93
CA THR A 15 1.63 -4.50 7.64
C THR A 15 0.22 -4.39 7.12
N VAL A 16 -0.16 -3.19 6.71
CA VAL A 16 -1.46 -2.86 6.13
C VAL A 16 -1.23 -2.27 4.75
N VAL A 17 -1.96 -2.77 3.75
CA VAL A 17 -1.95 -2.23 2.38
C VAL A 17 -3.32 -1.62 2.11
N ILE A 18 -3.34 -0.35 1.69
CA ILE A 18 -4.57 0.38 1.39
C ILE A 18 -4.58 0.67 -0.11
N GLU A 19 -5.49 0.01 -0.84
CA GLU A 19 -5.71 0.19 -2.27
C GLU A 19 -7.13 0.72 -2.55
N GLY A 20 -7.32 1.27 -3.74
CA GLY A 20 -8.62 1.80 -4.19
C GLY A 20 -8.48 3.03 -5.09
N GLY A 21 -9.58 3.43 -5.72
CA GLY A 21 -9.63 4.57 -6.64
C GLY A 21 -9.28 5.92 -5.97
N ASP A 22 -9.06 6.95 -6.78
CA ASP A 22 -8.74 8.29 -6.28
C ASP A 22 -9.92 8.90 -5.51
N GLY A 23 -9.63 9.71 -4.48
CA GLY A 23 -10.66 10.40 -3.69
C GLY A 23 -11.39 9.58 -2.63
N VAL A 24 -11.15 8.26 -2.53
CA VAL A 24 -11.89 7.37 -1.59
C VAL A 24 -11.42 7.39 -0.13
N GLY A 25 -10.52 8.30 0.25
CA GLY A 25 -10.08 8.47 1.65
C GLY A 25 -8.89 7.60 2.11
N LYS A 26 -8.18 6.91 1.21
CA LYS A 26 -7.02 6.05 1.54
C LYS A 26 -5.95 6.77 2.38
N SER A 27 -5.50 7.93 1.91
CA SER A 27 -4.48 8.71 2.61
C SER A 27 -4.97 9.24 3.96
N THR A 28 -6.27 9.44 4.13
CA THR A 28 -6.87 9.80 5.43
C THR A 28 -6.78 8.63 6.40
N LEU A 29 -7.13 7.42 5.97
CA LEU A 29 -6.99 6.22 6.80
C LEU A 29 -5.53 5.93 7.14
N ALA A 30 -4.60 6.07 6.19
CA ALA A 30 -3.18 5.90 6.44
C ALA A 30 -2.67 6.90 7.51
N LYS A 31 -3.07 8.17 7.43
CA LYS A 31 -2.72 9.20 8.45
C LYS A 31 -3.26 8.85 9.83
N LEU A 32 -4.48 8.30 9.93
CA LEU A 32 -5.04 7.85 11.20
C LEU A 32 -4.19 6.73 11.81
N LEU A 33 -3.80 5.73 11.02
CA LEU A 33 -2.96 4.62 11.49
C LEU A 33 -1.58 5.11 11.97
N VAL A 34 -0.98 6.09 11.29
CA VAL A 34 0.27 6.71 11.74
C VAL A 34 0.07 7.45 13.06
N ALA A 35 -0.92 8.35 13.11
CA ALA A 35 -1.11 9.26 14.23
C ALA A 35 -1.51 8.55 15.53
N GLN A 36 -2.27 7.45 15.43
CA GLN A 36 -2.90 6.83 16.59
C GLN A 36 -2.37 5.43 16.91
N HIS A 37 -1.72 4.75 15.96
CA HIS A 37 -1.38 3.32 16.10
C HIS A 37 0.08 2.98 15.77
N GLY A 38 0.95 4.00 15.69
CA GLY A 38 2.40 3.82 15.57
C GLY A 38 2.85 3.21 14.24
N PHE A 39 2.04 3.32 13.19
CA PHE A 39 2.45 2.91 11.84
C PHE A 39 3.42 3.93 11.23
N ILE A 40 4.31 3.44 10.38
CA ILE A 40 5.07 4.24 9.43
C ILE A 40 4.32 4.17 8.10
N SER A 41 4.01 5.33 7.51
CA SER A 41 3.36 5.38 6.20
C SER A 41 4.38 5.51 5.08
N VAL A 42 4.19 4.71 4.03
CA VAL A 42 4.88 4.86 2.76
C VAL A 42 3.83 5.04 1.67
N HIS A 43 3.80 6.24 1.10
CA HIS A 43 2.97 6.53 -0.06
C HIS A 43 3.69 6.02 -1.31
N SER A 44 3.06 5.11 -2.06
CA SER A 44 3.64 4.55 -3.28
C SER A 44 2.87 5.02 -4.52
N PRO A 45 3.16 6.23 -5.03
CA PRO A 45 2.63 6.67 -6.31
C PRO A 45 3.25 5.84 -7.44
N ARG A 46 2.96 6.21 -8.69
CA ARG A 46 3.61 5.58 -9.86
C ARG A 46 5.12 5.55 -9.62
N THR A 47 5.65 4.34 -9.51
CA THR A 47 7.06 4.12 -9.28
C THR A 47 7.81 4.28 -10.61
N PRO A 48 8.90 5.08 -10.67
CA PRO A 48 9.66 5.30 -11.89
C PRO A 48 10.04 4.01 -12.61
N ASP A 49 10.15 4.08 -13.94
CA ASP A 49 10.32 2.88 -14.78
C ASP A 49 11.68 2.18 -14.54
N HIS A 50 12.69 2.93 -14.10
CA HIS A 50 14.04 2.41 -13.81
C HIS A 50 14.19 1.74 -12.43
N GLN A 51 13.17 1.79 -11.58
CA GLN A 51 13.26 1.22 -10.23
C GLN A 51 12.70 -0.21 -10.23
N ASP A 52 13.49 -1.15 -9.71
CA ASP A 52 13.00 -2.52 -9.48
C ASP A 52 11.94 -2.53 -8.37
N LEU A 53 10.71 -2.84 -8.77
CA LEU A 53 9.57 -2.91 -7.86
C LEU A 53 9.72 -4.03 -6.85
N VAL A 54 10.24 -5.19 -7.28
CA VAL A 54 10.30 -6.38 -6.43
C VAL A 54 11.26 -6.13 -5.28
N SER A 55 12.48 -5.66 -5.54
CA SER A 55 13.45 -5.33 -4.50
C SER A 55 12.93 -4.23 -3.58
N ARG A 56 12.36 -3.15 -4.13
CA ARG A 56 11.81 -2.06 -3.32
C ARG A 56 10.77 -2.54 -2.30
N TYR A 57 9.77 -3.33 -2.73
CA TYR A 57 8.73 -3.78 -1.80
C TYR A 57 9.26 -4.86 -0.84
N ARG A 58 10.21 -5.72 -1.24
CA ARG A 58 10.89 -6.63 -0.32
C ARG A 58 11.63 -5.88 0.78
N GLU A 59 12.38 -4.83 0.42
CA GLU A 59 13.08 -3.99 1.40
C GLU A 59 12.11 -3.30 2.35
N LEU A 60 11.00 -2.75 1.85
CA LEU A 60 9.98 -2.12 2.68
C LEU A 60 9.35 -3.11 3.67
N LEU A 61 9.01 -4.33 3.22
CA LEU A 61 8.42 -5.37 4.05
C LEU A 61 9.41 -5.96 5.07
N ALA A 62 10.72 -5.93 4.76
CA ALA A 62 11.76 -6.37 5.67
C ALA A 62 12.00 -5.39 6.84
N ARG A 63 11.62 -4.11 6.71
CA ARG A 63 11.83 -3.10 7.76
C ARG A 63 11.05 -3.45 9.04
N PRO A 64 11.66 -3.37 10.22
CA PRO A 64 10.97 -3.62 11.48
C PRO A 64 9.88 -2.57 11.75
N GLY A 65 8.95 -2.91 12.63
CA GLY A 65 7.85 -2.03 13.01
C GLY A 65 6.60 -2.21 12.15
N ARG A 66 5.62 -1.33 12.39
CA ARG A 66 4.31 -1.33 11.76
C ARG A 66 4.34 -0.49 10.49
N LEU A 67 3.89 -1.03 9.37
CA LEU A 67 3.97 -0.40 8.06
C LEU A 67 2.57 -0.25 7.45
N VAL A 68 2.24 0.95 7.00
CA VAL A 68 1.07 1.18 6.15
C VAL A 68 1.53 1.63 4.76
N LEU A 69 1.11 0.90 3.73
CA LEU A 69 1.34 1.24 2.34
C LEU A 69 0.07 1.93 1.80
N ASP A 70 0.16 3.24 1.54
CA ASP A 70 -0.88 3.98 0.81
C ASP A 70 -0.60 3.84 -0.68
N ARG A 71 -1.30 2.89 -1.31
CA ARG A 71 -0.92 2.17 -2.54
C ARG A 71 0.35 1.33 -2.41
N SER A 72 0.47 0.33 -3.27
CA SER A 72 1.55 -0.66 -3.24
C SER A 72 1.84 -1.28 -4.61
N PHE A 73 2.56 -2.40 -4.63
CA PHE A 73 2.78 -3.22 -5.83
C PHE A 73 1.47 -3.74 -6.43
N LEU A 74 0.39 -3.85 -5.66
CA LEU A 74 -0.92 -4.26 -6.20
C LEU A 74 -1.45 -3.26 -7.24
N SER A 75 -1.18 -1.97 -7.05
CA SER A 75 -1.48 -0.95 -8.06
C SER A 75 -0.79 -1.25 -9.41
N GLU A 76 0.39 -1.86 -9.43
CA GLU A 76 1.08 -2.24 -10.68
C GLU A 76 0.39 -3.40 -11.41
N LEU A 77 -0.26 -4.32 -10.67
CA LEU A 77 -1.04 -5.41 -11.28
C LEU A 77 -2.30 -4.90 -12.01
N VAL A 78 -2.82 -3.75 -11.60
CA VAL A 78 -3.99 -3.11 -12.22
C VAL A 78 -3.55 -2.10 -13.28
N TYR A 79 -2.79 -1.09 -12.87
CA TYR A 79 -2.44 0.04 -13.73
C TYR A 79 -1.33 -0.29 -14.74
N GLY A 80 -0.46 -1.26 -14.47
CA GLY A 80 0.55 -1.70 -15.43
C GLY A 80 -0.10 -2.20 -16.73
N PRO A 81 -0.94 -3.26 -16.68
CA PRO A 81 -1.69 -3.74 -17.84
C PRO A 81 -2.55 -2.65 -18.50
N LEU A 82 -3.24 -1.82 -17.72
CA LEU A 82 -4.12 -0.77 -18.26
C LEU A 82 -3.36 0.31 -19.07
N TYR A 83 -2.17 0.72 -18.61
CA TYR A 83 -1.44 1.81 -19.27
C TYR A 83 -0.30 1.34 -20.20
N ARG A 84 0.25 0.14 -20.02
CA ARG A 84 1.42 -0.38 -20.75
C ARG A 84 1.19 -1.75 -21.41
N GLY A 85 0.04 -2.39 -21.18
CA GLY A 85 -0.24 -3.73 -21.67
C GLY A 85 0.46 -4.87 -20.91
N HIS A 86 1.26 -4.58 -19.88
CA HIS A 86 1.90 -5.59 -19.02
C HIS A 86 2.22 -5.04 -17.61
N SER A 87 2.43 -5.95 -16.65
CA SER A 87 2.93 -5.64 -15.32
C SER A 87 4.45 -5.77 -15.26
N ARG A 88 5.13 -4.92 -14.48
CA ARG A 88 6.57 -5.03 -14.17
C ARG A 88 6.90 -6.00 -13.03
N LEU A 89 5.90 -6.71 -12.50
CA LEU A 89 6.06 -7.73 -11.46
C LEU A 89 6.06 -9.16 -12.01
N ALA A 90 5.97 -9.30 -13.35
CA ALA A 90 5.92 -10.56 -14.08
C ALA A 90 7.32 -11.04 -14.49
#